data_AF-A0A7L2RWG7-F1
#
_entry.id   AF-A0A7L2RWG7-F1
#
_cell.length_a   1.000
_cell.length_b   1.000
_cell.length_c   1.000
_cell.angle_alpha   90.00
_cell.angle_beta   90.00
_cell.angle_gamma   90.00
#
_symmetry.space_group_name_H-M   'P 1'
#
loop_
_entity.id
_entity.type
_entity.pdbx_description
1 polymer ?
#
loop_
_entity_poly.entity_id
_entity_poly.type
_entity_poly.pdbx_seq_one_letter_code
_entity_poly.pdbx_strand_id
1 'polypeptide(L)' 'LELQCHYSHWLYCCFLQAFKGRISNIPTIKKFLQPGSQRKPPTDEKFVAVVRKIFNI' A
#
# COMPACT_ATOMS: atom_id res chain seq x y z
N LEU A 1 11.08 -17.20 25.56
CA LEU A 1 9.70 -16.82 25.15
C LEU A 1 9.66 -15.45 24.46
N GLU A 2 10.45 -14.45 24.88
CA GLU A 2 10.56 -13.16 24.17
C GLU A 2 11.25 -13.24 22.79
N LEU A 3 12.22 -14.15 22.63
CA LEU A 3 12.87 -14.43 21.33
C LEU A 3 11.89 -14.99 20.27
N GLN A 4 10.80 -15.62 20.69
CA GLN A 4 9.85 -16.28 19.78
C GLN A 4 8.83 -15.29 19.17
N CYS A 5 8.48 -14.21 19.89
CA CYS A 5 7.64 -13.13 19.37
C CYS A 5 8.37 -12.29 18.30
N HIS A 6 9.67 -12.03 18.48
CA HIS A 6 10.46 -11.27 17.50
C HIS A 6 10.68 -12.02 16.19
N TYR A 7 10.88 -13.35 16.25
CA TYR A 7 11.02 -14.22 15.07
C TYR A 7 9.71 -14.38 14.31
N SER A 8 8.57 -14.50 15.00
CA SER A 8 7.25 -14.61 14.36
C SER A 8 6.86 -13.36 13.58
N HIS A 9 7.18 -12.17 14.13
CA HIS A 9 6.99 -10.89 13.44
C HIS A 9 7.96 -10.74 12.24
N TRP A 10 9.21 -11.17 12.37
CA TRP A 10 10.20 -11.14 11.29
C TRP A 10 9.90 -12.12 10.14
N LEU A 11 9.49 -13.36 10.45
CA LEU A 11 9.12 -14.37 9.45
C LEU A 11 7.88 -13.96 8.66
N TYR A 12 6.89 -13.37 9.34
CA TYR A 12 5.71 -12.80 8.69
C TYR A 12 6.08 -11.64 7.76
N CYS A 13 7.04 -10.80 8.17
CA CYS A 13 7.57 -9.71 7.34
C CYS A 13 8.26 -10.24 6.06
N CYS A 14 9.12 -11.25 6.17
CA CYS A 14 9.82 -11.84 5.01
C CYS A 14 8.85 -12.41 3.97
N PHE A 15 7.80 -13.12 4.39
CA PHE A 15 6.80 -13.66 3.47
C PHE A 15 6.03 -12.55 2.74
N LEU A 16 5.56 -11.53 3.47
CA LEU A 16 4.82 -10.42 2.89
C LEU A 16 5.68 -9.59 1.94
N GLN A 17 6.96 -9.39 2.25
CA GLN A 17 7.91 -8.68 1.38
C GLN A 17 8.13 -9.44 0.06
N ALA A 18 8.36 -10.76 0.12
CA ALA A 18 8.53 -11.60 -1.06
C ALA A 18 7.27 -11.66 -1.93
N PHE A 19 6.09 -11.76 -1.29
CA PHE A 19 4.82 -11.70 -1.99
C PHE A 19 4.60 -10.36 -2.68
N LYS A 20 4.81 -9.24 -1.97
CA LYS A 20 4.71 -7.89 -2.53
C LYS A 20 5.61 -7.72 -3.77
N GLY A 21 6.85 -8.21 -3.71
CA GLY A 21 7.80 -8.18 -4.83
C GLY A 21 7.31 -8.95 -6.06
N ARG A 22 6.80 -10.18 -5.86
CA ARG A 22 6.22 -10.99 -6.95
C ARG A 22 5.02 -10.31 -7.60
N ILE A 23 4.11 -9.76 -6.81
CA ILE A 23 2.90 -9.09 -7.31
C ILE A 23 3.25 -7.78 -8.04
N SER A 24 4.19 -6.98 -7.52
CA SER A 24 4.61 -5.73 -8.18
C SER A 24 5.25 -5.94 -9.55
N ASN A 25 5.77 -7.14 -9.83
CA ASN A 25 6.43 -7.47 -11.09
C ASN A 25 5.47 -7.94 -12.19
N ILE A 26 4.20 -8.23 -11.88
CA ILE A 26 3.19 -8.57 -12.89
C ILE A 26 3.05 -7.39 -13.88
N PRO A 27 3.11 -7.58 -15.21
CA PRO A 27 3.22 -6.47 -16.17
C PRO A 27 2.14 -5.39 -16.05
N THR A 28 0.89 -5.80 -15.83
CA THR A 28 -0.25 -4.88 -15.66
C THR A 28 -0.15 -4.07 -14.37
N ILE A 29 0.24 -4.72 -13.27
CA ILE A 29 0.46 -4.07 -11.96
C ILE A 29 1.65 -3.13 -12.05
N LYS A 30 2.75 -3.56 -12.68
CA LYS A 30 3.94 -2.75 -12.91
C LYS A 30 3.61 -1.48 -13.70
N LYS A 31 2.82 -1.59 -14.77
CA LYS A 31 2.31 -0.44 -15.54
C LYS A 31 1.40 0.45 -14.68
N PHE A 32 0.57 -0.13 -13.82
CA PHE A 32 -0.29 0.62 -12.92
C PHE A 32 0.50 1.36 -11.82
N LEU A 33 1.64 0.84 -11.38
CA LEU A 33 2.51 1.46 -10.38
C LEU A 33 3.44 2.53 -10.96
N GLN A 34 3.61 2.58 -12.28
CA GLN A 34 4.40 3.62 -12.93
C GLN A 34 3.76 5.02 -12.77
N PRO A 35 4.57 6.08 -12.70
CA PRO A 35 4.07 7.46 -12.71
C PRO A 35 3.29 7.74 -14.01
N GLY A 36 2.20 8.51 -13.91
CA GLY A 36 1.29 8.76 -15.03
C GLY A 36 0.16 7.73 -15.19
N SER A 37 0.20 6.64 -14.41
CA SER A 37 -0.94 5.75 -14.24
C SER A 37 -2.11 6.45 -13.54
N GLN A 38 -3.32 5.89 -13.68
CA GLN A 38 -4.53 6.34 -12.98
C GLN A 38 -4.50 6.09 -11.45
N ARG A 39 -3.40 5.51 -10.93
CA ARG A 39 -3.20 5.31 -9.50
C ARG A 39 -3.33 6.64 -8.77
N LYS A 40 -4.33 6.72 -7.89
CA LYS A 40 -4.57 7.92 -7.08
C LYS A 40 -3.47 8.07 -6.03
N PRO A 41 -3.00 9.31 -5.78
CA PRO A 41 -2.07 9.57 -4.70
C PRO A 41 -2.74 9.32 -3.34
N PRO A 42 -1.93 9.20 -2.26
CA PRO A 42 -2.45 9.25 -0.91
C PRO A 42 -3.33 10.47 -0.70
N THR A 43 -4.37 10.31 0.11
CA THR A 43 -5.33 11.38 0.40
C THR A 43 -4.65 12.52 1.14
N ASP A 44 -4.75 13.72 0.60
CA ASP A 44 -4.33 14.98 1.22
C ASP A 44 -5.50 15.63 1.99
N GLU A 45 -5.22 16.46 2.98
CA GLU A 45 -6.22 17.18 3.78
C GLU A 45 -7.14 18.04 2.91
N LYS A 46 -6.60 18.63 1.83
CA LYS A 46 -7.37 19.39 0.84
C LYS A 46 -8.41 18.51 0.15
N PHE A 47 -8.05 17.27 -0.18
CA PHE A 47 -8.99 16.32 -0.78
C PHE A 47 -10.09 15.96 0.21
N VAL A 48 -9.76 15.74 1.49
CA VAL A 48 -10.75 15.47 2.53
C VAL A 48 -11.71 16.66 2.70
N ALA A 49 -11.21 17.90 2.66
CA ALA A 49 -12.05 19.09 2.73
C ALA A 49 -13.01 19.20 1.52
N VAL A 50 -12.57 18.84 0.32
CA VAL A 50 -13.44 18.78 -0.87
C VAL A 50 -14.51 17.70 -0.71
N VAL A 51 -14.13 16.50 -0.25
CA VAL A 51 -15.05 15.40 0.02
C VAL A 51 -16.12 15.83 1.03
N ARG A 52 -15.73 16.42 2.15
CA ARG A 52 -16.67 16.95 3.16
C ARG A 52 -17.67 17.94 2.59
N LYS A 53 -17.20 18.88 1.75
CA LYS A 53 -18.07 19.84 1.06
C LYS A 53 -19.04 19.18 0.07
N ILE A 54 -18.62 18.16 -0.67
CA ILE A 54 -19.47 17.45 -1.65
C ILE A 54 -20.55 16.63 -0.95
N PHE A 55 -20.16 15.91 0.11
CA PHE A 55 -21.07 15.03 0.83
C PHE A 55 -21.86 15.74 1.95
N ASN A 56 -21.63 17.03 2.18
CA ASN A 56 -22.22 17.82 3.27
C ASN A 56 -22.03 17.17 4.65
N ILE A 57 -20.79 16.73 4.94
CA ILE A 57 -20.36 16.12 6.21
C ILE A 57 -19.36 17.03 6.92
#